data_AF-A0A4R3HY01-F1
#
_entry.id   AF-A0A4R3HY01-F1
#
_cell.length_a   1.000
_cell.length_b   1.000
_cell.length_c   1.000
_cell.angle_alpha   90.00
_cell.angle_beta   90.00
_cell.angle_gamma   90.00
#
_symmetry.space_group_name_H-M   'P 1'
#
loop_
_entity.id
_entity.type
_entity.pdbx_description
1 polymer ?
#
loop_
_entity_poly.entity_id
_entity_poly.type
_entity_poly.pdbx_seq_one_letter_code
_entity_poly.pdbx_strand_id
1 'polypeptide(L)'
;MTSINRFDRALETLRQALAERPGKNAAAGKSSQGREVGRAAASNRTQQLRRRIKDRLASLDLSQRAGQEKGATIFLETVLGNEFGAELLEDPAFYNLLADVRNTMFADQGTQKDLVSLLMELKGSN
;
A
#
# COMPACT_ATOMS: atom_id res chain seq x y z
N MET A 1 -15.77 -18.01 6.99
CA MET A 1 -15.65 -16.62 7.46
C MET A 1 -14.40 -16.03 6.80
N THR A 2 -14.58 -15.26 5.74
CA THR A 2 -13.54 -14.86 4.79
C THR A 2 -12.63 -13.79 5.37
N SER A 3 -11.30 -14.06 5.41
CA SER A 3 -10.20 -13.15 5.80
C SER A 3 -10.02 -11.92 4.89
N ILE A 4 -11.10 -11.44 4.28
CA ILE A 4 -11.14 -10.08 3.76
C ILE A 4 -11.17 -9.18 4.98
N ASN A 5 -10.08 -8.47 5.29
CA ASN A 5 -10.06 -7.01 5.14
C ASN A 5 -8.88 -6.31 5.84
N ARG A 6 -7.84 -6.94 6.40
CA ARG A 6 -6.74 -6.11 6.99
C ARG A 6 -5.97 -5.34 5.92
N PHE A 7 -5.57 -6.00 4.85
CA PHE A 7 -4.95 -5.34 3.70
C PHE A 7 -5.89 -4.33 3.03
N ASP A 8 -7.13 -4.72 2.75
CA ASP A 8 -8.12 -3.84 2.13
C ASP A 8 -8.50 -2.66 3.03
N ARG A 9 -8.60 -2.83 4.36
CA ARG A 9 -8.76 -1.73 5.31
C ARG A 9 -7.52 -0.85 5.36
N ALA A 10 -6.31 -1.41 5.40
CA ALA A 10 -5.09 -0.62 5.37
C ALA A 10 -5.00 0.23 4.09
N LEU A 11 -5.38 -0.36 2.95
CA LEU A 11 -5.46 0.34 1.67
C LEU A 11 -6.56 1.40 1.67
N GLU A 12 -7.74 1.11 2.22
CA GLU A 12 -8.86 2.04 2.32
C GLU A 12 -8.55 3.22 3.26
N THR A 13 -7.94 2.96 4.42
CA THR A 13 -7.45 3.99 5.35
C THR A 13 -6.37 4.85 4.70
N LEU A 14 -5.44 4.24 3.96
CA LEU A 14 -4.41 4.97 3.24
C LEU A 14 -5.03 5.85 2.15
N ARG A 15 -6.02 5.34 1.40
CA ARG A 15 -6.78 6.12 0.41
C ARG A 15 -7.53 7.29 1.05
N GLN A 16 -8.18 7.07 2.19
CA GLN A 16 -8.88 8.12 2.94
C GLN A 16 -7.90 9.21 3.39
N ALA A 17 -6.79 8.83 4.03
CA ALA A 17 -5.78 9.77 4.48
C ALA A 17 -5.14 10.58 3.33
N LEU A 18 -5.01 9.99 2.14
CA LEU A 18 -4.53 10.68 0.94
C LEU A 18 -5.61 11.60 0.34
N ALA A 19 -6.86 11.18 0.33
CA ALA A 19 -7.99 11.99 -0.17
C ALA A 19 -8.30 13.18 0.75
N GLU A 20 -8.05 13.05 2.04
CA GLU A 20 -8.27 14.10 3.05
C GLU A 20 -7.17 15.17 3.09
N ARG A 21 -6.03 15.00 2.39
CA ARG A 21 -5.02 16.06 2.23
C ARG A 21 -5.45 16.99 1.07
N PRO A 22 -5.99 18.19 1.33
CA PRO A 22 -6.38 19.12 0.28
C PRO A 22 -5.12 19.87 -0.16
N GLY A 23 -4.46 19.38 -1.20
CA GLY A 23 -3.20 19.95 -1.67
C GLY A 23 -2.95 19.70 -3.16
N LYS A 24 -3.56 20.54 -4.00
CA LYS A 24 -3.16 20.85 -5.39
C LYS A 24 -2.91 19.63 -6.30
N ASN A 25 -3.98 19.06 -6.82
CA ASN A 25 -4.12 18.82 -8.27
C ASN A 25 -5.58 18.48 -8.57
N ALA A 26 -6.34 19.54 -8.84
CA ALA A 26 -7.55 19.40 -9.61
C ALA A 26 -7.16 19.04 -11.05
N ALA A 27 -7.27 17.76 -11.40
CA ALA A 27 -7.48 17.33 -12.78
C ALA A 27 -8.75 16.50 -12.80
N ALA A 28 -9.74 17.06 -13.51
CA ALA A 28 -11.10 16.62 -13.61
C ALA A 28 -11.25 15.20 -14.18
N GLY A 29 -12.27 14.47 -13.71
CA GLY A 29 -12.57 13.16 -14.29
C GLY A 29 -13.75 12.39 -13.70
N LYS A 30 -14.91 13.06 -13.53
CA LYS A 30 -16.27 12.50 -13.75
C LYS A 30 -16.55 11.05 -13.29
N SER A 31 -17.44 10.93 -12.30
CA SER A 31 -18.77 10.29 -12.41
C SER A 31 -19.10 9.38 -11.23
N SER A 32 -19.86 9.97 -10.30
CA SER A 32 -20.71 9.26 -9.34
C SER A 32 -21.93 8.67 -10.08
N GLN A 33 -21.75 7.60 -10.85
CA GLN A 33 -22.87 6.82 -11.39
C GLN A 33 -22.42 5.38 -11.72
N GLY A 34 -22.92 4.40 -10.96
CA GLY A 34 -22.66 2.97 -11.19
C GLY A 34 -22.24 2.21 -9.93
N ARG A 35 -23.12 2.15 -8.92
CA ARG A 35 -22.82 1.54 -7.61
C ARG A 35 -22.71 0.00 -7.63
N GLU A 36 -22.92 -0.66 -8.77
CA GLU A 36 -22.97 -2.13 -8.85
C GLU A 36 -21.99 -2.76 -9.86
N VAL A 37 -21.43 -1.99 -10.80
CA VAL A 37 -20.44 -2.50 -11.78
C VAL A 37 -18.98 -2.22 -11.38
N GLY A 38 -18.75 -1.20 -10.53
CA GLY A 38 -17.40 -0.81 -10.10
C GLY A 38 -16.71 -1.74 -9.09
N ARG A 39 -17.47 -2.62 -8.42
CA ARG A 39 -16.94 -3.49 -7.35
C ARG A 39 -16.06 -4.62 -7.90
N ALA A 40 -16.39 -5.16 -9.07
CA ALA A 40 -15.60 -6.20 -9.73
C ALA A 40 -14.26 -5.66 -10.28
N ALA A 41 -14.28 -4.45 -10.86
CA ALA A 41 -13.07 -3.80 -11.36
C ALA A 41 -12.13 -3.36 -10.21
N ALA A 42 -12.69 -2.83 -9.11
CA ALA A 42 -11.94 -2.51 -7.91
C ALA A 42 -11.34 -3.75 -7.24
N SER A 43 -12.10 -4.84 -7.16
CA SER A 43 -11.64 -6.14 -6.63
C SER A 43 -10.46 -6.70 -7.45
N ASN A 44 -10.55 -6.66 -8.79
CA ASN A 44 -9.46 -7.10 -9.67
C ASN A 44 -8.18 -6.26 -9.50
N ARG A 45 -8.31 -4.93 -9.35
CA ARG A 45 -7.15 -4.06 -9.12
C ARG A 45 -6.47 -4.34 -7.78
N THR A 46 -7.24 -4.52 -6.71
CA THR A 46 -6.71 -4.87 -5.38
C THR A 46 -6.04 -6.25 -5.40
N GLN A 47 -6.60 -7.23 -6.11
CA GLN A 47 -5.99 -8.55 -6.26
C GLN A 47 -4.66 -8.50 -7.03
N GLN A 48 -4.59 -7.73 -8.12
CA GLN A 48 -3.35 -7.52 -8.87
C GLN A 48 -2.29 -6.81 -8.00
N LEU A 49 -2.69 -5.80 -7.23
CA LEU A 49 -1.80 -5.10 -6.30
C LEU A 49 -1.24 -6.06 -5.24
N ARG A 50 -2.12 -6.86 -4.61
CA ARG A 50 -1.74 -7.86 -3.62
C ARG A 50 -0.75 -8.87 -4.21
N ARG A 51 -0.99 -9.35 -5.44
CA ARG A 51 -0.10 -10.27 -6.13
C ARG A 51 1.29 -9.67 -6.39
N ARG A 52 1.36 -8.43 -6.89
CA ARG A 52 2.64 -7.73 -7.11
C ARG A 52 3.44 -7.57 -5.82
N ILE A 53 2.76 -7.20 -4.72
CA ILE A 53 3.41 -7.08 -3.41
C ILE A 53 3.91 -8.46 -2.96
N LYS A 54 3.09 -9.51 -3.05
CA LYS A 54 3.49 -10.89 -2.70
C LYS A 54 4.73 -11.34 -3.49
N ASP A 55 4.73 -11.15 -4.81
CA ASP A 55 5.84 -11.54 -5.68
C ASP A 55 7.15 -10.81 -5.29
N ARG A 56 7.08 -9.51 -4.97
CA ARG A 56 8.24 -8.72 -4.50
C ARG A 56 8.67 -9.08 -3.07
N LEU A 57 7.75 -9.49 -2.20
CA LEU A 57 8.05 -9.93 -0.83
C LEU A 57 8.58 -11.37 -0.77
N ALA A 58 8.38 -12.18 -1.81
CA ALA A 58 8.76 -13.60 -1.82
C ALA A 58 10.26 -13.82 -1.55
N SER A 59 11.12 -12.92 -2.04
CA SER A 59 12.58 -13.00 -1.86
C SER A 59 13.11 -12.47 -0.54
N LEU A 60 12.27 -11.82 0.29
CA LEU A 60 12.70 -11.19 1.54
C LEU A 60 12.55 -12.13 2.75
N ASP A 61 13.52 -12.11 3.65
CA ASP A 61 13.39 -12.70 4.97
C ASP A 61 12.80 -11.69 5.96
N LEU A 62 11.48 -11.76 6.16
CA LEU A 62 10.74 -10.86 7.06
C LEU A 62 10.98 -11.16 8.56
N SER A 63 11.75 -12.20 8.88
CA SER A 63 12.15 -12.51 10.27
C SER A 63 13.27 -11.56 10.74
N GLN A 64 14.01 -10.98 9.81
CA GLN A 64 15.09 -10.04 10.08
C GLN A 64 14.62 -8.60 9.99
N ARG A 65 15.12 -7.72 10.86
CA ARG A 65 14.82 -6.28 10.83
C ARG A 65 15.06 -5.67 9.45
N ALA A 66 16.19 -5.99 8.82
CA ALA A 66 16.52 -5.48 7.48
C ALA A 66 15.51 -5.95 6.41
N GLY A 67 14.95 -7.15 6.54
CA GLY A 67 13.93 -7.65 5.63
C GLY A 67 12.56 -7.02 5.88
N GLN A 68 12.20 -6.75 7.14
CA GLN A 68 10.99 -6.00 7.50
C GLN A 68 11.02 -4.58 6.94
N GLU A 69 12.14 -3.88 7.10
CA GLU A 69 12.33 -2.53 6.58
C GLU A 69 12.22 -2.49 5.05
N LYS A 70 12.86 -3.44 4.35
CA LYS A 70 12.72 -3.58 2.89
C LYS A 70 11.31 -3.94 2.46
N GLY A 71 10.63 -4.81 3.22
CA GLY A 71 9.24 -5.19 2.95
C GLY A 71 8.29 -4.01 3.05
N ALA A 72 8.48 -3.16 4.06
CA ALA A 72 7.74 -1.91 4.23
C ALA A 72 7.97 -0.95 3.06
N THR A 73 9.21 -0.77 2.62
CA THR A 73 9.55 0.01 1.42
C THR A 73 8.79 -0.50 0.19
N ILE A 74 8.88 -1.80 -0.10
CA ILE A 74 8.20 -2.42 -1.25
C ILE A 74 6.69 -2.23 -1.17
N PHE A 75 6.10 -2.39 0.01
CA PHE A 75 4.67 -2.18 0.21
C PHE A 75 4.28 -0.73 -0.11
N LEU A 76 4.97 0.25 0.47
CA LEU A 76 4.69 1.67 0.26
C LEU A 76 4.90 2.08 -1.20
N GLU A 77 6.01 1.67 -1.83
CA GLU A 77 6.27 1.93 -3.25
C GLU A 77 5.15 1.40 -4.14
N THR A 78 4.74 0.15 -3.91
CA THR A 78 3.78 -0.52 -4.80
C THR A 78 2.37 0.06 -4.61
N VAL A 79 2.00 0.41 -3.38
CA VAL A 79 0.72 1.06 -3.07
C VAL A 79 0.71 2.49 -3.63
N LEU A 80 1.71 3.31 -3.30
CA LEU A 80 1.76 4.71 -3.74
C LEU A 80 1.92 4.83 -5.25
N GLY A 81 2.77 4.01 -5.88
CA GLY A 81 2.89 3.96 -7.34
C GLY A 81 1.60 3.48 -8.04
N ASN A 82 0.80 2.62 -7.39
CA ASN A 82 -0.52 2.26 -7.93
C ASN A 82 -1.54 3.39 -7.81
N GLU A 83 -1.50 4.19 -6.75
CA GLU A 83 -2.48 5.27 -6.51
C GLU A 83 -2.12 6.56 -7.27
N PHE A 84 -0.83 6.91 -7.38
CA PHE A 84 -0.36 8.15 -8.00
C PHE A 84 0.29 7.98 -9.38
N GLY A 85 0.47 6.74 -9.83
CA GLY A 85 1.10 6.42 -11.11
C GLY A 85 2.59 6.08 -10.99
N ALA A 86 3.11 5.41 -12.02
CA ALA A 86 4.49 4.95 -12.04
C ALA A 86 5.52 6.09 -12.14
N GLU A 87 5.12 7.25 -12.68
CA GLU A 87 5.96 8.46 -12.78
C GLU A 87 6.44 8.96 -11.42
N LEU A 88 5.67 8.71 -10.35
CA LEU A 88 6.08 9.04 -8.98
C LEU A 88 7.34 8.27 -8.55
N LEU A 89 7.55 7.06 -9.09
CA LEU A 89 8.74 6.26 -8.81
C LEU A 89 9.99 6.79 -9.53
N GLU A 90 9.83 7.71 -10.48
CA GLU A 90 10.95 8.34 -11.19
C GLU A 90 11.46 9.58 -10.46
N ASP A 91 10.72 10.09 -9.45
CA ASP A 91 11.11 11.26 -8.65
C ASP A 91 12.06 10.87 -7.50
N PRO A 92 13.31 11.36 -7.46
CA PRO A 92 14.22 11.13 -6.34
C PRO A 92 13.68 11.63 -4.99
N ALA A 93 12.88 12.71 -4.98
CA ALA A 93 12.30 13.27 -3.76
C ALA A 93 11.25 12.35 -3.13
N PHE A 94 10.60 11.52 -3.94
CA PHE A 94 9.65 10.51 -3.45
C PHE A 94 10.33 9.51 -2.51
N TYR A 95 11.57 9.11 -2.80
CA TYR A 95 12.31 8.17 -1.96
C TYR A 95 12.67 8.74 -0.59
N ASN A 96 12.87 10.06 -0.49
CA ASN A 96 13.07 10.74 0.80
C ASN A 96 11.79 10.71 1.64
N LEU A 97 10.65 11.07 1.04
CA LEU A 97 9.35 10.99 1.71
C LEU A 97 9.05 9.55 2.16
N LEU A 98 9.34 8.57 1.31
CA LEU A 98 9.11 7.17 1.61
C LEU A 98 10.00 6.69 2.77
N ALA A 99 11.24 7.15 2.84
CA ALA A 99 12.13 6.89 3.97
C ALA A 99 11.58 7.49 5.26
N ASP A 100 11.07 8.72 5.23
CA ASP A 100 10.50 9.40 6.40
C ASP A 100 9.23 8.70 6.91
N VAL A 101 8.32 8.33 6.00
CA VAL A 101 7.10 7.58 6.35
C VAL A 101 7.49 6.24 6.97
N ARG A 102 8.41 5.50 6.36
CA ARG A 102 8.91 4.23 6.89
C ARG A 102 9.53 4.42 8.28
N ASN A 103 10.42 5.39 8.44
CA ASN A 103 11.08 5.65 9.72
C ASN A 103 10.06 5.99 10.81
N THR A 104 9.03 6.77 10.48
CA THR A 104 7.93 7.10 11.40
C THR A 104 7.13 5.86 11.80
N MET A 105 6.78 4.99 10.82
CA MET A 105 6.06 3.75 11.09
C MET A 105 6.85 2.75 11.96
N PHE A 106 8.20 2.77 11.87
CA PHE A 106 9.08 1.94 12.70
C PHE A 106 9.45 2.59 14.04
N ALA A 107 9.25 3.90 14.20
CA ALA A 107 9.46 4.58 15.47
C ALA A 107 8.33 4.28 16.48
N ASP A 108 7.10 4.08 15.97
CA ASP A 108 5.97 3.67 16.79
C ASP A 108 5.84 2.13 16.88
N GLN A 109 5.95 1.57 18.09
CA GLN A 109 5.93 0.11 18.28
C GLN A 109 4.59 -0.53 17.90
N GLY A 110 3.47 0.19 18.02
CA GLY A 110 2.15 -0.32 17.63
C GLY A 110 2.06 -0.48 16.12
N THR A 111 2.32 0.61 15.40
CA THR A 111 2.35 0.68 13.95
C THR A 111 3.35 -0.29 13.35
N GLN A 112 4.54 -0.43 13.95
CA GLN A 112 5.55 -1.39 13.51
C GLN A 112 5.01 -2.83 13.56
N LYS A 113 4.39 -3.24 14.68
CA LYS A 113 3.85 -4.60 14.84
C LYS A 113 2.73 -4.89 13.84
N ASP A 114 1.85 -3.92 13.63
CA ASP A 114 0.75 -4.05 12.67
C ASP A 114 1.28 -4.15 11.24
N LEU A 115 2.28 -3.34 10.89
CA LEU A 115 2.94 -3.38 9.58
C LEU A 115 3.66 -4.72 9.35
N VAL A 116 4.45 -5.20 10.31
CA VAL A 116 5.14 -6.49 10.19
C VAL A 116 4.14 -7.64 10.05
N SER A 117 3.06 -7.62 10.83
CA SER A 117 1.98 -8.61 10.74
C SER A 117 1.31 -8.59 9.36
N LEU A 118 1.05 -7.39 8.81
CA LEU A 118 0.51 -7.23 7.46
C LEU A 118 1.46 -7.78 6.39
N LEU A 119 2.76 -7.48 6.49
CA LEU A 119 3.77 -7.99 5.55
C LEU A 119 3.88 -9.52 5.60
N MET A 120 3.83 -10.11 6.79
CA MET A 120 3.82 -11.57 6.96
C MET A 120 2.55 -12.19 6.38
N GLU A 121 1.38 -11.59 6.60
CA GLU A 121 0.10 -12.03 6.00
C GLU A 121 0.17 -11.99 4.47
N LEU A 122 0.71 -10.91 3.89
CA LEU A 122 0.84 -10.76 2.44
C LEU A 122 1.81 -11.75 1.82
N LYS A 123 2.91 -12.08 2.52
CA LYS A 123 3.87 -13.09 2.08
C LYS A 123 3.29 -14.51 2.20
N GLY A 124 2.57 -14.80 3.28
CA GLY A 124 2.07 -16.13 3.64
C GLY A 124 0.68 -16.50 3.10
N SER A 125 -0.10 -15.54 2.59
CA SER A 125 -1.43 -15.83 2.03
C SER A 125 -1.32 -16.65 0.74
N ASN A 126 -1.67 -17.94 0.81
CA ASN A 126 -1.82 -18.83 -0.34
C ASN A 126 -3.28 -18.83 -0.83
#